data_AF-A0A401QCC7-F1
#
_entry.id   AF-A0A401QCC7-F1
#
_cell.length_a   1.000
_cell.length_b   1.000
_cell.length_c   1.000
_cell.angle_alpha   90.00
_cell.angle_beta   90.00
_cell.angle_gamma   90.00
#
_symmetry.space_group_name_H-M   'P 1'
#
loop_
_entity.id
_entity.type
_entity.pdbx_description
1 polymer ?
#
loop_
_entity_poly.entity_id
_entity_poly.type
_entity_poly.pdbx_seq_one_letter_code
_entity_poly.pdbx_strand_id
1 'polypeptide(L)'
;QDCLDDVRRAQELGYPPELEHKILARRTSCLHHLGILEGASNSQTRGSLSGGDGQSSAATALSSIEPFSKSCGTPSSQREASTVPWEVSPAIVLHSDALRGRHFVATEELKPGEVVLQEEAFAAVLIPEGRGRQSGPNEDLYCHHCLGQAELPLPCLSCSFSSYCRGGNSHVAEMEQVRIATAFYSAVSLLNHSCQPNTSITFHNTTMTVRASQRIPATQEVLHCYGPHWSRMALKERQQALSLQYFFQCLCTACVSEEKEEAGMGSPVTQFLCSQCGLSLQVSRA
;
A
#
# COMPACT_ATOMS: atom_id res chain seq x y z
N GLN A 1 22.24 0.99 4.59
CA GLN A 1 22.76 -0.30 4.11
C GLN A 1 21.66 -1.12 3.47
N ASP A 2 20.56 -1.41 4.18
CA ASP A 2 19.46 -2.28 3.73
C ASP A 2 18.87 -1.96 2.35
N CYS A 3 18.70 -0.67 2.02
CA CYS A 3 18.21 -0.26 0.70
C CYS A 3 19.14 -0.69 -0.45
N LEU A 4 20.47 -0.69 -0.23
CA LEU A 4 21.42 -1.17 -1.24
C LEU A 4 21.31 -2.69 -1.44
N ASP A 5 21.01 -3.43 -0.37
CA ASP A 5 20.81 -4.87 -0.44
C ASP A 5 19.47 -5.21 -1.11
N ASP A 6 18.42 -4.40 -0.89
CA ASP A 6 17.15 -4.47 -1.65
C ASP A 6 17.38 -4.24 -3.16
N VAL A 7 18.16 -3.21 -3.52
CA VAL A 7 18.50 -2.95 -4.94
C VAL A 7 19.26 -4.12 -5.55
N ARG A 8 20.24 -4.67 -4.83
CA ARG A 8 21.02 -5.82 -5.32
C ARG A 8 20.12 -7.03 -5.60
N ARG A 9 19.26 -7.39 -4.64
CA ARG A 9 18.30 -8.49 -4.80
C ARG A 9 17.35 -8.26 -5.98
N ALA A 10 16.86 -7.05 -6.17
CA ALA A 10 16.01 -6.73 -7.31
C ALA A 10 16.73 -7.02 -8.65
N GLN A 11 17.99 -6.61 -8.78
CA GLN A 11 18.79 -6.89 -9.99
C GLN A 11 19.03 -8.40 -10.19
N GLU A 12 19.32 -9.14 -9.12
CA GLU A 12 19.55 -10.59 -9.16
C GLU A 12 18.30 -11.40 -9.51
N LEU A 13 17.11 -10.92 -9.12
CA LEU A 13 15.82 -11.60 -9.31
C LEU A 13 15.05 -11.14 -10.55
N GLY A 14 15.71 -10.43 -11.48
CA GLY A 14 15.12 -10.05 -12.76
C GLY A 14 14.13 -8.88 -12.67
N TYR A 15 14.56 -7.77 -12.06
CA TYR A 15 13.79 -6.51 -12.07
C TYR A 15 13.40 -6.09 -13.50
N PRO A 16 12.20 -5.52 -13.72
CA PRO A 16 11.76 -5.10 -15.06
C PRO A 16 12.76 -4.13 -15.73
N PRO A 17 13.26 -4.43 -16.94
CA PRO A 17 14.28 -3.61 -17.62
C PRO A 17 13.86 -2.15 -17.79
N GLU A 18 12.58 -1.90 -18.09
CA GLU A 18 12.02 -0.56 -18.26
C GLU A 18 12.03 0.28 -16.97
N LEU A 19 12.13 -0.35 -15.80
CA LEU A 19 12.21 0.30 -14.49
C LEU A 19 13.62 0.33 -13.91
N GLU A 20 14.61 -0.29 -14.56
CA GLU A 20 15.97 -0.42 -14.02
C GLU A 20 16.63 0.92 -13.67
N HIS A 21 16.37 1.95 -14.48
CA HIS A 21 16.84 3.32 -14.23
C HIS A 21 16.43 3.85 -12.85
N LYS A 22 15.28 3.44 -12.30
CA LYS A 22 14.77 3.89 -11.00
C LYS A 22 15.58 3.31 -9.84
N ILE A 23 15.89 2.01 -9.90
CA ILE A 23 16.67 1.35 -8.83
C ILE A 23 18.13 1.78 -8.87
N LEU A 24 18.69 2.07 -10.06
CA LEU A 24 20.02 2.65 -10.20
C LEU A 24 20.09 4.07 -9.61
N ALA A 25 19.10 4.93 -9.90
CA ALA A 25 19.01 6.25 -9.30
C ALA A 25 18.95 6.18 -7.75
N ARG A 26 18.16 5.24 -7.22
CA ARG A 26 18.08 4.99 -5.78
C ARG A 26 19.43 4.53 -5.20
N ARG A 27 20.11 3.60 -5.87
CA ARG A 27 21.44 3.12 -5.47
C ARG A 27 22.44 4.27 -5.38
N THR A 28 22.48 5.14 -6.40
CA THR A 28 23.36 6.31 -6.43
C THR A 28 23.07 7.25 -5.25
N SER A 29 21.79 7.56 -5.00
CA SER A 29 21.40 8.39 -3.85
C SER A 29 21.83 7.76 -2.51
N CYS A 30 21.63 6.46 -2.33
CA CYS A 30 22.05 5.76 -1.10
C CYS A 30 23.57 5.77 -0.92
N LEU A 31 24.35 5.54 -1.98
CA LEU A 31 25.81 5.58 -1.92
C LEU A 31 26.34 6.99 -1.62
N HIS A 32 25.69 8.03 -2.17
CA HIS A 32 25.99 9.41 -1.86
C HIS A 32 25.74 9.71 -0.37
N HIS A 33 24.57 9.34 0.17
CA HIS A 33 24.25 9.53 1.58
C HIS A 33 25.19 8.79 2.55
N LEU A 34 25.79 7.69 2.11
CA LEU A 34 26.78 6.95 2.90
C LEU A 34 28.21 7.51 2.76
N GLY A 35 28.41 8.59 2.00
CA GLY A 35 29.72 9.19 1.76
C GLY A 35 30.63 8.34 0.86
N ILE A 36 30.11 7.29 0.22
CA ILE A 36 30.90 6.36 -0.61
C ILE A 36 31.22 6.98 -1.98
N LEU A 37 30.39 7.92 -2.45
CA LEU A 37 30.58 8.60 -3.75
C LEU A 37 31.35 9.93 -3.66
N GLU A 38 31.73 10.40 -2.48
CA GLU A 38 32.47 11.67 -2.31
C GLU A 38 33.95 11.59 -2.76
N GLY A 39 34.43 10.42 -3.22
CA GLY A 39 35.77 10.24 -3.78
C GLY A 39 35.89 10.38 -5.31
N ALA A 40 34.77 10.57 -6.04
CA ALA A 40 34.75 10.48 -7.50
C ALA A 40 34.54 11.84 -8.20
N SER A 41 35.18 12.91 -7.73
CA SER A 41 35.26 14.16 -8.50
C SER A 41 36.36 14.16 -9.57
N ASN A 42 37.03 13.03 -9.85
CA ASN A 42 38.08 12.97 -10.87
C ASN A 42 38.26 11.57 -11.48
N SER A 43 37.29 11.10 -12.26
CA SER A 43 37.59 10.11 -13.32
C SER A 43 36.48 10.08 -14.36
N GLN A 44 36.75 10.74 -15.49
CA GLN A 44 36.08 10.46 -16.75
C GLN A 44 36.27 8.97 -17.10
N THR A 45 35.22 8.17 -16.98
CA THR A 45 35.11 6.92 -17.74
C THR A 45 34.12 7.14 -18.87
N ARG A 46 34.67 7.55 -20.02
CA ARG A 46 34.04 7.44 -21.33
C ARG A 46 33.82 5.96 -21.63
N GLY A 47 32.63 5.45 -21.34
CA GLY A 47 32.09 4.23 -21.94
C GLY A 47 31.25 4.61 -23.14
N SER A 48 31.71 4.27 -24.33
CA SER A 48 31.07 4.56 -25.61
C SER A 48 29.67 3.95 -25.73
N LEU A 49 28.65 4.78 -25.87
CA LEU A 49 27.36 4.42 -26.47
C LEU A 49 27.15 5.31 -27.69
N SER A 50 27.24 4.70 -28.86
CA SER A 50 26.97 5.32 -30.15
C SER A 50 25.50 5.13 -30.53
N GLY A 51 24.82 6.25 -30.81
CA GLY A 51 23.71 6.35 -31.75
C GLY A 51 22.29 6.29 -31.18
N GLY A 52 21.60 7.43 -31.19
CA GLY A 52 20.14 7.54 -31.03
C GLY A 52 19.71 8.79 -30.27
N ASP A 53 19.21 9.78 -31.00
CA ASP A 53 18.83 11.13 -30.54
C ASP A 53 17.82 11.14 -29.37
N GLY A 54 18.09 11.98 -28.38
CA GLY A 54 17.20 12.20 -27.22
C GLY A 54 17.89 12.81 -26.00
N GLN A 55 18.84 13.73 -26.17
CA GLN A 55 19.47 14.43 -25.04
C GLN A 55 18.54 15.53 -24.50
N SER A 56 17.78 15.23 -23.45
CA SER A 56 17.54 16.12 -22.29
C SER A 56 16.50 15.48 -21.36
N SER A 57 16.83 15.30 -20.07
CA SER A 57 15.90 15.51 -18.93
C SER A 57 16.38 14.93 -17.61
N ALA A 58 17.33 13.98 -17.56
CA ALA A 58 17.70 13.37 -16.28
C ALA A 58 18.55 14.30 -15.37
N ALA A 59 19.46 15.08 -15.95
CA ALA A 59 20.28 16.02 -15.18
C ALA A 59 19.55 17.32 -14.80
N THR A 60 18.53 17.71 -15.56
CA THR A 60 17.72 18.92 -15.32
C THR A 60 16.64 18.72 -14.26
N ALA A 61 16.28 17.48 -13.94
CA ALA A 61 15.25 17.20 -12.93
C ALA A 61 15.73 17.39 -11.48
N LEU A 62 17.05 17.44 -11.24
CA LEU A 62 17.63 17.65 -9.91
C LEU A 62 17.93 19.12 -9.60
N SER A 63 17.98 20.00 -10.61
CA SER A 63 18.24 21.44 -10.44
C SER A 63 16.97 22.29 -10.31
N SER A 64 15.78 21.73 -10.54
CA SER A 64 14.52 22.49 -10.59
C SER A 64 13.65 22.36 -9.34
N ILE A 65 14.16 21.75 -8.27
CA ILE A 65 13.54 21.87 -6.94
C ILE A 65 14.20 23.06 -6.25
N GLU A 66 13.90 24.27 -6.71
CA GLU A 66 14.14 25.43 -5.85
C GLU A 66 13.18 25.32 -4.65
N PRO A 67 13.66 25.48 -3.41
CA PRO A 67 12.78 25.50 -2.26
C PRO A 67 11.83 26.69 -2.42
N PHE A 68 10.54 26.40 -2.60
CA PHE A 68 9.51 27.43 -2.63
C PHE A 68 9.57 28.19 -1.29
N SER A 69 10.19 29.37 -1.30
CA SER A 69 10.59 30.13 -0.10
C SER A 69 9.44 30.89 0.58
N LYS A 70 8.19 30.53 0.29
CA LYS A 70 7.04 30.98 1.09
C LYS A 70 6.82 29.99 2.22
N SER A 71 7.47 30.24 3.35
CA SER A 71 7.20 29.53 4.59
C SER A 71 5.73 29.72 4.97
N CYS A 72 4.91 28.70 4.71
CA CYS A 72 3.62 28.58 5.37
C CYS A 72 3.90 28.34 6.84
N GLY A 73 3.45 29.24 7.73
CA GLY A 73 3.59 29.04 9.16
C GLY A 73 2.90 27.74 9.55
N THR A 74 3.68 26.69 9.78
CA THR A 74 3.16 25.43 10.29
C THR A 74 2.52 25.72 11.64
N PRO A 75 1.23 25.38 11.88
CA PRO A 75 0.74 25.35 13.25
C PRO A 75 1.66 24.43 14.04
N SER A 76 2.24 24.95 15.12
CA SER A 76 3.19 24.23 15.95
C SER A 76 2.48 23.06 16.62
N SER A 77 2.42 21.91 15.93
CA SER A 77 2.20 20.65 16.59
C SER A 77 3.48 20.35 17.34
N GLN A 78 3.45 20.55 18.66
CA GLN A 78 4.46 19.98 19.55
C GLN A 78 4.31 18.45 19.51
N ARG A 79 4.83 17.82 18.46
CA ARG A 79 5.15 16.40 18.50
C ARG A 79 6.61 16.29 18.84
N GLU A 80 6.87 15.95 20.10
CA GLU A 80 8.20 15.52 20.53
C GLU A 80 8.68 14.40 19.61
N ALA A 81 9.89 14.55 19.10
CA ALA A 81 10.56 13.53 18.30
C ALA A 81 10.94 12.35 19.21
N SER A 82 10.03 11.38 19.42
CA SER A 82 10.34 10.15 20.15
C SER A 82 9.18 9.15 20.12
N THR A 83 9.18 8.27 19.11
CA THR A 83 8.74 6.84 19.05
C THR A 83 8.28 6.52 17.64
N VAL A 84 8.62 5.32 17.15
CA VAL A 84 8.12 4.80 15.87
C VAL A 84 6.58 4.82 15.92
N PRO A 85 5.88 5.46 14.97
CA PRO A 85 4.44 5.76 15.09
C PRO A 85 3.58 4.55 14.70
N TRP A 86 4.04 3.36 15.05
CA TRP A 86 3.33 2.12 14.85
C TRP A 86 3.46 1.20 16.07
N GLU A 87 2.34 0.60 16.44
CA GLU A 87 2.25 -0.46 17.43
C GLU A 87 2.07 -1.78 16.70
N VAL A 88 3.10 -2.62 16.76
CA VAL A 88 3.07 -3.98 16.25
C VAL A 88 2.76 -4.91 17.42
N SER A 89 1.76 -5.78 17.27
CA SER A 89 1.43 -6.75 18.32
C SER A 89 2.65 -7.62 18.63
N PRO A 90 2.99 -7.86 19.91
CA PRO A 90 4.08 -8.78 20.27
C PRO A 90 3.80 -10.23 19.81
N ALA A 91 2.54 -10.53 19.48
CA ALA A 91 2.10 -11.79 18.92
C ALA A 91 2.46 -11.98 17.43
N ILE A 92 3.17 -11.03 16.81
CA ILE A 92 3.69 -11.16 15.44
C ILE A 92 5.17 -10.79 15.35
N VAL A 93 5.88 -11.44 14.44
CA VAL A 93 7.31 -11.23 14.22
C VAL A 93 7.64 -11.19 12.73
N LEU A 94 8.61 -10.35 12.37
CA LEU A 94 9.08 -10.22 11.00
C LEU A 94 10.03 -11.38 10.64
N HIS A 95 9.68 -12.13 9.61
CA HIS A 95 10.52 -13.15 8.98
C HIS A 95 10.93 -12.73 7.57
N SER A 96 11.96 -13.40 7.04
CA SER A 96 12.36 -13.28 5.64
C SER A 96 12.72 -14.66 5.08
N ASP A 97 12.21 -14.99 3.90
CA ASP A 97 12.61 -16.17 3.14
C ASP A 97 12.69 -15.89 1.63
N ALA A 98 13.22 -16.84 0.86
CA ALA A 98 13.47 -16.66 -0.57
C ALA A 98 12.20 -16.65 -1.44
N LEU A 99 11.09 -17.25 -0.96
CA LEU A 99 9.83 -17.35 -1.70
C LEU A 99 8.92 -16.15 -1.43
N ARG A 100 8.81 -15.73 -0.17
CA ARG A 100 7.86 -14.69 0.28
C ARG A 100 8.51 -13.34 0.54
N GLY A 101 9.83 -13.27 0.55
CA GLY A 101 10.55 -12.09 1.02
C GLY A 101 10.26 -11.81 2.49
N ARG A 102 10.19 -10.53 2.86
CA ARG A 102 9.88 -10.07 4.22
C ARG A 102 8.37 -10.19 4.48
N HIS A 103 8.00 -10.79 5.61
CA HIS A 103 6.61 -11.03 5.96
C HIS A 103 6.40 -11.19 7.46
N PHE A 104 5.19 -10.89 7.95
CA PHE A 104 4.83 -11.12 9.34
C PHE A 104 4.26 -12.52 9.58
N VAL A 105 4.69 -13.14 10.68
CA VAL A 105 4.21 -14.45 11.13
C VAL A 105 3.71 -14.33 12.57
N ALA A 106 2.59 -14.99 12.88
CA ALA A 106 2.06 -15.06 14.24
C ALA A 106 2.95 -15.95 15.13
N THR A 107 3.32 -15.47 16.31
CA THR A 107 4.09 -16.25 17.31
C THR A 107 3.18 -17.08 18.22
N GLU A 108 1.93 -16.64 18.36
CA GLU A 108 0.86 -17.30 19.10
C GLU A 108 -0.46 -17.26 18.32
N GLU A 109 -1.54 -17.80 18.89
CA GLU A 109 -2.86 -17.75 18.26
C GLU A 109 -3.49 -16.36 18.38
N LEU A 110 -3.82 -15.74 17.24
CA LEU A 110 -4.59 -14.51 17.19
C LEU A 110 -6.08 -14.82 16.99
N LYS A 111 -6.93 -14.19 17.80
CA LYS A 111 -8.39 -14.33 17.73
C LYS A 111 -9.01 -13.30 16.78
N PRO A 112 -10.16 -13.61 16.16
CA PRO A 112 -10.90 -12.62 15.37
C PRO A 112 -11.15 -11.33 16.16
N GLY A 113 -10.84 -10.18 15.55
CA GLY A 113 -11.01 -8.85 16.12
C GLY A 113 -9.78 -8.28 16.84
N GLU A 114 -8.78 -9.10 17.19
CA GLU A 114 -7.55 -8.65 17.83
C GLU A 114 -6.76 -7.71 16.91
N VAL A 115 -6.18 -6.65 17.50
CA VAL A 115 -5.33 -5.70 16.77
C VAL A 115 -3.97 -6.35 16.56
N VAL A 116 -3.60 -6.48 15.29
CA VAL A 116 -2.32 -7.08 14.87
C VAL A 116 -1.27 -5.99 14.68
N LEU A 117 -1.67 -4.87 14.07
CA LEU A 117 -0.80 -3.76 13.76
C LEU A 117 -1.62 -2.47 13.71
N GLN A 118 -1.11 -1.40 14.30
CA GLN A 118 -1.66 -0.05 14.17
C GLN A 118 -0.54 0.89 13.74
N GLU A 119 -0.73 1.66 12.68
CA GLU A 119 0.30 2.55 12.13
C GLU A 119 -0.31 3.88 11.70
N GLU A 120 0.31 4.98 12.13
CA GLU A 120 0.03 6.30 11.55
C GLU A 120 0.77 6.46 10.23
N ALA A 121 0.09 7.01 9.22
CA ALA A 121 0.69 7.26 7.92
C ALA A 121 1.98 8.07 8.06
N PHE A 122 3.05 7.60 7.44
CA PHE A 122 4.31 8.35 7.33
C PHE A 122 4.09 9.66 6.56
N ALA A 123 3.28 9.60 5.51
CA ALA A 123 2.81 10.74 4.76
C ALA A 123 1.45 10.41 4.13
N ALA A 124 0.57 11.41 4.02
CA ALA A 124 -0.73 11.28 3.41
C ALA A 124 -1.09 12.55 2.62
N VAL A 125 -1.77 12.38 1.48
CA VAL A 125 -2.25 13.47 0.62
C VAL A 125 -3.67 13.19 0.14
N LEU A 126 -4.52 14.21 0.09
CA LEU A 126 -5.83 14.11 -0.54
C LEU A 126 -5.70 13.89 -2.05
N ILE A 127 -6.66 13.21 -2.63
CA ILE A 127 -6.73 12.98 -4.08
C ILE A 127 -7.58 14.10 -4.69
N PRO A 128 -7.02 14.91 -5.59
CA PRO A 128 -7.76 15.99 -6.22
C PRO A 128 -8.93 15.49 -7.08
N GLU A 129 -10.01 16.27 -7.11
CA GLU A 129 -11.13 16.02 -7.99
C GLU A 129 -10.67 15.89 -9.46
N GLY A 130 -11.26 14.95 -10.20
CA GLY A 130 -10.92 14.71 -11.60
C GLY A 130 -9.58 14.01 -11.87
N ARG A 131 -8.75 13.74 -10.83
CA ARG A 131 -7.54 12.93 -10.95
C ARG A 131 -7.76 11.51 -10.42
N GLY A 132 -8.39 10.66 -11.22
CA GLY A 132 -8.61 9.24 -10.89
C GLY A 132 -9.37 8.48 -11.98
N ARG A 133 -9.43 7.15 -11.89
CA ARG A 133 -10.27 6.31 -12.78
C ARG A 133 -11.78 6.46 -12.51
N GLN A 134 -12.17 7.13 -11.43
CA GLN A 134 -13.55 7.47 -11.06
C GLN A 134 -13.58 8.86 -10.42
N SER A 135 -14.71 9.59 -10.57
CA SER A 135 -14.95 10.88 -9.91
C SER A 135 -14.86 10.70 -8.39
N GLY A 136 -13.74 11.11 -7.80
CA GLY A 136 -13.56 11.12 -6.35
C GLY A 136 -14.45 12.19 -5.69
N PRO A 137 -14.58 12.15 -4.36
CA PRO A 137 -15.32 13.16 -3.62
C PRO A 137 -14.53 14.48 -3.61
N ASN A 138 -15.23 15.58 -3.36
CA ASN A 138 -14.63 16.90 -3.32
C ASN A 138 -13.55 17.00 -2.23
N GLU A 139 -12.30 17.22 -2.64
CA GLU A 139 -11.16 17.38 -1.74
C GLU A 139 -11.33 18.57 -0.78
N ASP A 140 -12.10 19.59 -1.18
CA ASP A 140 -12.40 20.78 -0.37
C ASP A 140 -13.22 20.44 0.89
N LEU A 141 -13.90 19.28 0.91
CA LEU A 141 -14.68 18.80 2.05
C LEU A 141 -13.83 18.09 3.10
N TYR A 142 -12.52 17.94 2.88
CA TYR A 142 -11.64 17.21 3.77
C TYR A 142 -10.49 18.07 4.31
N CYS A 143 -10.14 17.82 5.56
CA CYS A 143 -8.98 18.43 6.20
C CYS A 143 -7.69 17.86 5.61
N HIS A 144 -6.82 18.72 5.08
CA HIS A 144 -5.52 18.34 4.51
C HIS A 144 -4.53 17.82 5.57
N HIS A 145 -4.83 17.98 6.86
CA HIS A 145 -3.99 17.49 7.95
C HIS A 145 -4.46 16.13 8.49
N CYS A 146 -5.73 16.00 8.87
CA CYS A 146 -6.25 14.78 9.49
C CYS A 146 -7.07 13.89 8.56
N LEU A 147 -7.36 14.31 7.32
CA LEU A 147 -8.25 13.64 6.37
C LEU A 147 -9.71 13.50 6.84
N GLY A 148 -10.06 14.07 8.00
CA GLY A 148 -11.44 14.12 8.47
C GLY A 148 -12.27 15.07 7.62
N GLN A 149 -13.53 14.70 7.40
CA GLN A 149 -14.51 15.57 6.74
C GLN A 149 -14.69 16.86 7.55
N ALA A 150 -14.70 18.01 6.87
CA ALA A 150 -14.87 19.32 7.47
C ALA A 150 -16.15 19.96 6.94
N GLU A 151 -17.12 20.19 7.83
CA GLU A 151 -18.35 20.93 7.48
C GLU A 151 -18.09 22.41 7.21
N LEU A 152 -17.06 22.96 7.88
CA LEU A 152 -16.61 24.34 7.74
C LEU A 152 -15.08 24.35 7.54
N PRO A 153 -14.59 23.99 6.35
CA PRO A 153 -13.16 23.98 6.05
C PRO A 153 -12.59 25.40 6.11
N LEU A 154 -11.52 25.57 6.90
CA LEU A 154 -10.78 26.81 6.98
C LEU A 154 -9.64 26.78 5.96
N PRO A 155 -9.67 27.61 4.90
CA PRO A 155 -8.61 27.63 3.91
C PRO A 155 -7.34 28.24 4.50
N CYS A 156 -6.20 27.76 4.03
CA CYS A 156 -4.90 28.35 4.29
C CYS A 156 -4.87 29.77 3.73
N LEU A 157 -4.60 30.75 4.59
CA LEU A 157 -4.57 32.16 4.21
C LEU A 157 -3.44 32.52 3.23
N SER A 158 -2.44 31.64 3.06
CA SER A 158 -1.30 31.89 2.17
C SER A 158 -1.43 31.25 0.79
N CYS A 159 -1.99 30.04 0.69
CA CYS A 159 -2.10 29.32 -0.58
C CYS A 159 -3.53 29.18 -1.10
N SER A 160 -4.55 29.38 -0.26
CA SER A 160 -5.98 29.15 -0.55
C SER A 160 -6.34 27.73 -1.03
N PHE A 161 -5.36 26.84 -1.14
CA PHE A 161 -5.53 25.46 -1.62
C PHE A 161 -5.78 24.50 -0.46
N SER A 162 -4.94 24.54 0.58
CA SER A 162 -5.08 23.62 1.71
C SER A 162 -6.19 24.07 2.64
N SER A 163 -7.02 23.14 3.09
CA SER A 163 -8.15 23.39 4.00
C SER A 163 -8.04 22.57 5.28
N TYR A 164 -8.47 23.14 6.41
CA TYR A 164 -8.33 22.52 7.74
C TYR A 164 -9.65 22.51 8.52
N CYS A 165 -9.87 21.47 9.32
CA CYS A 165 -11.00 21.43 10.24
C CYS A 165 -10.70 22.21 11.53
N ARG A 166 -11.76 22.68 12.21
CA ARG A 166 -11.65 23.40 13.50
C ARG A 166 -11.74 22.48 14.73
N GLY A 167 -11.78 21.17 14.51
CA GLY A 167 -12.06 20.15 15.53
C GLY A 167 -13.57 19.96 15.72
N GLY A 168 -14.06 18.80 15.31
CA GLY A 168 -15.47 18.39 15.46
C GLY A 168 -15.61 16.92 15.11
N ASN A 169 -16.32 16.17 15.95
CA ASN A 169 -16.73 14.81 15.64
C ASN A 169 -18.01 14.90 14.82
N SER A 170 -17.95 14.70 13.50
CA SER A 170 -19.16 14.56 12.71
C SER A 170 -19.89 13.29 13.16
N HIS A 171 -21.20 13.40 13.39
CA HIS A 171 -22.05 12.23 13.66
C HIS A 171 -22.06 11.33 12.43
N VAL A 172 -21.64 10.07 12.59
CA VAL A 172 -21.66 9.08 11.51
C VAL A 172 -23.12 8.74 11.18
N ALA A 173 -23.62 9.23 10.05
CA ALA A 173 -24.96 8.92 9.57
C ALA A 173 -24.97 7.80 8.52
N GLU A 174 -23.91 7.70 7.70
CA GLU A 174 -23.77 6.71 6.62
C GLU A 174 -22.29 6.27 6.50
N MET A 175 -22.05 5.00 6.17
CA MET A 175 -20.71 4.46 5.93
C MET A 175 -20.58 4.01 4.47
N GLU A 176 -19.80 4.74 3.68
CA GLU A 176 -19.41 4.37 2.32
C GLU A 176 -17.88 4.26 2.21
N GLN A 177 -17.39 3.37 1.34
CA GLN A 177 -15.97 3.24 1.03
C GLN A 177 -15.59 4.15 -0.13
N VAL A 178 -15.14 5.36 0.18
CA VAL A 178 -14.72 6.36 -0.82
C VAL A 178 -13.22 6.62 -0.71
N ARG A 179 -12.51 6.58 -1.85
CA ARG A 179 -11.07 6.84 -1.90
C ARG A 179 -10.80 8.35 -1.89
N ILE A 180 -10.51 8.91 -0.72
CA ILE A 180 -10.27 10.35 -0.52
C ILE A 180 -8.79 10.75 -0.54
N ALA A 181 -7.88 9.80 -0.27
CA ALA A 181 -6.47 10.09 -0.03
C ALA A 181 -5.56 8.93 -0.49
N THR A 182 -4.27 9.24 -0.64
CA THR A 182 -3.18 8.27 -0.77
C THR A 182 -2.19 8.47 0.38
N ALA A 183 -1.74 7.39 0.99
CA ALA A 183 -0.88 7.43 2.18
C ALA A 183 0.15 6.28 2.19
N PHE A 184 1.26 6.51 2.89
CA PHE A 184 2.36 5.54 3.03
C PHE A 184 2.39 4.94 4.45
N TYR A 185 2.37 3.62 4.53
CA TYR A 185 2.38 2.84 5.77
C TYR A 185 3.49 1.79 5.65
N SER A 186 4.61 2.02 6.34
CA SER A 186 5.84 1.24 6.18
C SER A 186 5.72 -0.15 6.79
N ALA A 187 5.17 -0.24 7.99
CA ALA A 187 5.02 -1.52 8.69
C ALA A 187 3.91 -2.37 8.04
N VAL A 188 2.77 -1.77 7.69
CA VAL A 188 1.69 -2.46 6.96
C VAL A 188 2.18 -3.03 5.63
N SER A 189 3.09 -2.33 4.93
CA SER A 189 3.64 -2.78 3.64
C SER A 189 4.45 -4.08 3.71
N LEU A 190 4.71 -4.61 4.91
CA LEU A 190 5.34 -5.92 5.13
C LEU A 190 4.30 -7.08 5.18
N LEU A 191 3.00 -6.78 5.14
CA LEU A 191 1.95 -7.80 5.05
C LEU A 191 1.82 -8.28 3.61
N ASN A 192 2.04 -9.56 3.36
CA ASN A 192 1.89 -10.15 2.04
C ASN A 192 0.43 -10.32 1.63
N HIS A 193 0.23 -10.60 0.34
CA HIS A 193 -1.08 -10.74 -0.26
C HIS A 193 -1.71 -12.14 -0.11
N SER A 194 -3.00 -12.17 0.20
CA SER A 194 -3.91 -13.26 -0.13
C SER A 194 -5.22 -12.69 -0.70
N CYS A 195 -5.79 -13.33 -1.74
CA CYS A 195 -7.11 -12.94 -2.27
C CYS A 195 -8.23 -13.18 -1.24
N GLN A 196 -7.98 -14.06 -0.25
CA GLN A 196 -8.78 -14.31 0.94
C GLN A 196 -7.89 -14.08 2.18
N PRO A 197 -7.75 -12.82 2.63
CA PRO A 197 -6.84 -12.48 3.71
C PRO A 197 -7.37 -12.97 5.07
N ASN A 198 -6.46 -13.16 6.02
CA ASN A 198 -6.81 -13.46 7.41
C ASN A 198 -6.85 -12.21 8.29
N THR A 199 -6.71 -11.03 7.68
CA THR A 199 -6.86 -9.72 8.32
C THR A 199 -7.92 -8.86 7.65
N SER A 200 -8.39 -7.85 8.37
CA SER A 200 -9.18 -6.73 7.88
C SER A 200 -8.47 -5.41 8.22
N ILE A 201 -8.66 -4.40 7.37
CA ILE A 201 -8.06 -3.07 7.55
C ILE A 201 -9.17 -2.05 7.76
N THR A 202 -8.95 -1.17 8.72
CA THR A 202 -9.79 0.00 8.97
C THR A 202 -8.93 1.25 9.05
N PHE A 203 -9.50 2.38 8.66
CA PHE A 203 -8.84 3.68 8.72
C PHE A 203 -9.62 4.57 9.67
N HIS A 204 -8.91 5.22 10.57
CA HIS A 204 -9.41 6.34 11.32
C HIS A 204 -8.48 7.52 11.04
N ASN A 205 -8.96 8.51 10.29
CA ASN A 205 -8.12 9.61 9.79
C ASN A 205 -6.91 9.07 9.01
N THR A 206 -5.70 9.37 9.47
CA THR A 206 -4.42 8.90 8.91
C THR A 206 -3.89 7.64 9.59
N THR A 207 -4.61 7.08 10.55
CA THR A 207 -4.19 5.87 11.27
C THR A 207 -4.85 4.65 10.67
N MET A 208 -4.03 3.69 10.25
CA MET A 208 -4.48 2.39 9.79
C MET A 208 -4.44 1.40 10.95
N THR A 209 -5.52 0.63 11.12
CA THR A 209 -5.60 -0.48 12.08
C THR A 209 -5.86 -1.77 11.34
N VAL A 210 -4.96 -2.74 11.51
CA VAL A 210 -5.06 -4.10 10.99
C VAL A 210 -5.55 -5.02 12.11
N ARG A 211 -6.65 -5.72 11.86
CA ARG A 211 -7.23 -6.69 12.80
C ARG A 211 -7.27 -8.08 12.19
N ALA A 212 -7.14 -9.11 13.02
CA ALA A 212 -7.41 -10.47 12.56
C ALA A 212 -8.90 -10.58 12.17
N SER A 213 -9.20 -11.00 10.94
CA SER A 213 -10.58 -11.21 10.47
C SER A 213 -11.08 -12.63 10.77
N GLN A 214 -10.15 -13.54 11.04
CA GLN A 214 -10.38 -14.93 11.39
C GLN A 214 -9.30 -15.39 12.37
N ARG A 215 -9.43 -16.60 12.90
CA ARG A 215 -8.39 -17.21 13.74
C ARG A 215 -7.09 -17.36 12.94
N ILE A 216 -5.98 -16.87 13.48
CA ILE A 216 -4.63 -17.05 12.90
C ILE A 216 -3.80 -17.88 13.89
N PRO A 217 -3.60 -19.19 13.65
CA PRO A 217 -2.73 -20.01 14.48
C PRO A 217 -1.29 -19.50 14.51
N ALA A 218 -0.57 -19.87 15.57
CA ALA A 218 0.88 -19.68 15.64
C ALA A 218 1.56 -20.25 14.38
N THR A 219 2.65 -19.60 13.97
CA THR A 219 3.45 -19.88 12.77
C THR A 219 2.77 -19.59 11.42
N GLN A 220 1.50 -19.18 11.41
CA GLN A 220 0.87 -18.74 10.16
C GLN A 220 1.23 -17.30 9.82
N GLU A 221 1.36 -17.04 8.53
CA GLU A 221 1.60 -15.71 7.99
C GLU A 221 0.37 -14.82 8.18
N VAL A 222 0.62 -13.55 8.49
CA VAL A 222 -0.40 -12.51 8.56
C VAL A 222 -0.52 -11.88 7.17
N LEU A 223 -1.70 -12.03 6.58
CA LEU A 223 -1.95 -11.75 5.17
C LEU A 223 -3.01 -10.66 5.01
N HIS A 224 -2.74 -9.72 4.09
CA HIS A 224 -3.65 -8.66 3.67
C HIS A 224 -4.12 -8.87 2.21
N CYS A 225 -5.10 -8.11 1.73
CA CYS A 225 -5.53 -8.12 0.33
C CYS A 225 -5.20 -6.79 -0.34
N TYR A 226 -4.35 -6.79 -1.37
CA TYR A 226 -3.88 -5.61 -2.09
C TYR A 226 -4.93 -4.96 -3.01
N GLY A 227 -6.19 -5.37 -2.89
CA GLY A 227 -7.31 -4.96 -3.74
C GLY A 227 -8.01 -6.16 -4.41
N PRO A 228 -7.29 -7.05 -5.13
CA PRO A 228 -7.90 -8.19 -5.81
C PRO A 228 -8.45 -9.26 -4.85
N HIS A 229 -9.73 -9.12 -4.49
CA HIS A 229 -10.42 -9.99 -3.54
C HIS A 229 -11.24 -11.09 -4.25
N TRP A 230 -11.19 -12.32 -3.72
CA TRP A 230 -11.81 -13.49 -4.35
C TRP A 230 -13.32 -13.34 -4.60
N SER A 231 -14.04 -12.74 -3.65
CA SER A 231 -15.50 -12.57 -3.76
C SER A 231 -15.95 -11.45 -4.72
N ARG A 232 -15.02 -10.61 -5.21
CA ARG A 232 -15.35 -9.40 -6.01
C ARG A 232 -14.77 -9.42 -7.41
N MET A 233 -13.83 -10.31 -7.70
CA MET A 233 -13.08 -10.35 -8.96
C MET A 233 -12.82 -11.80 -9.35
N ALA A 234 -12.92 -12.11 -10.64
CA ALA A 234 -12.65 -13.46 -11.15
C ALA A 234 -11.15 -13.81 -11.05
N LEU A 235 -10.81 -15.09 -10.92
CA LEU A 235 -9.44 -15.59 -10.79
C LEU A 235 -8.46 -14.95 -11.78
N LYS A 236 -8.79 -15.01 -13.08
CA LYS A 236 -7.94 -14.46 -14.15
C LYS A 236 -7.69 -12.96 -14.00
N GLU A 237 -8.71 -12.19 -13.63
CA GLU A 237 -8.60 -10.74 -13.40
C GLU A 237 -7.72 -10.44 -12.18
N ARG A 238 -7.86 -11.23 -11.09
CA ARG A 238 -7.01 -11.08 -9.90
C ARG A 238 -5.55 -11.35 -10.22
N GLN A 239 -5.25 -12.46 -10.89
CA GLN A 239 -3.87 -12.81 -11.28
C GLN A 239 -3.27 -11.75 -12.21
N GLN A 240 -4.03 -11.27 -13.19
CA GLN A 240 -3.56 -10.23 -14.09
C GLN A 240 -3.27 -8.91 -13.35
N ALA A 241 -4.17 -8.47 -12.46
CA ALA A 241 -3.98 -7.25 -11.69
C ALA A 241 -2.74 -7.34 -10.77
N LEU A 242 -2.56 -8.48 -10.10
CA LEU A 242 -1.40 -8.71 -9.23
C LEU A 242 -0.09 -8.81 -10.01
N SER A 243 -0.09 -9.49 -11.14
CA SER A 243 1.08 -9.62 -12.00
C SER A 243 1.52 -8.27 -12.58
N LEU A 244 0.58 -7.46 -13.06
CA LEU A 244 0.90 -6.16 -13.67
C LEU A 244 1.36 -5.11 -12.66
N GLN A 245 0.81 -5.12 -11.44
CA GLN A 245 1.08 -4.08 -10.45
C GLN A 245 2.17 -4.48 -9.44
N TYR A 246 2.23 -5.75 -9.07
CA TYR A 246 3.08 -6.26 -8.00
C TYR A 246 4.05 -7.37 -8.45
N PHE A 247 4.02 -7.76 -9.73
CA PHE A 247 5.00 -8.65 -10.35
C PHE A 247 5.11 -10.06 -9.72
N PHE A 248 3.99 -10.61 -9.22
CA PHE A 248 3.95 -11.98 -8.71
C PHE A 248 2.64 -12.70 -9.11
N GLN A 249 2.65 -14.03 -9.00
CA GLN A 249 1.46 -14.88 -9.14
C GLN A 249 0.97 -15.32 -7.75
N CYS A 250 -0.32 -15.15 -7.48
CA CYS A 250 -0.90 -15.51 -6.19
C CYS A 250 -1.22 -17.01 -6.11
N LEU A 251 -0.72 -17.69 -5.08
CA LEU A 251 -0.96 -19.11 -4.83
C LEU A 251 -1.80 -19.34 -3.56
N CYS A 252 -2.62 -18.36 -3.16
CA CYS A 252 -3.47 -18.49 -1.99
C CYS A 252 -4.54 -19.58 -2.17
N THR A 253 -5.13 -20.04 -1.06
CA THR A 253 -6.14 -21.10 -1.05
C THR A 253 -7.32 -20.81 -1.99
N ALA A 254 -7.78 -19.56 -2.07
CA ALA A 254 -8.87 -19.18 -2.98
C ALA A 254 -8.47 -19.39 -4.46
N CYS A 255 -7.28 -18.93 -4.85
CA CYS A 255 -6.78 -19.12 -6.22
C CYS A 255 -6.61 -20.60 -6.58
N VAL A 256 -5.98 -21.39 -5.70
CA VAL A 256 -5.74 -22.82 -5.95
C VAL A 256 -7.05 -23.60 -6.03
N SER A 257 -8.06 -23.25 -5.22
CA SER A 257 -9.36 -23.91 -5.26
C SER A 257 -10.13 -23.56 -6.54
N GLU A 258 -10.20 -22.29 -6.92
CA GLU A 258 -10.85 -21.84 -8.16
C GLU A 258 -10.17 -22.45 -9.41
N GLU A 259 -8.84 -22.55 -9.44
CA GLU A 259 -8.11 -23.21 -10.53
C GLU A 259 -8.51 -24.69 -10.69
N LYS A 260 -8.71 -25.41 -9.57
CA LYS A 260 -9.16 -26.81 -9.58
C LYS A 260 -10.60 -26.96 -10.04
N GLU A 261 -11.46 -26.00 -9.69
CA GLU A 261 -12.85 -25.94 -10.15
C GLU A 261 -12.92 -25.69 -11.66
N GLU A 262 -12.16 -24.72 -12.18
CA GLU A 262 -12.06 -24.44 -13.62
C GLU A 262 -11.45 -25.61 -14.42
N ALA A 263 -10.52 -26.36 -13.83
CA ALA A 263 -9.91 -27.55 -14.44
C ALA A 263 -10.82 -28.80 -14.44
N GLY A 264 -12.07 -28.70 -14.01
CA GLY A 264 -13.04 -29.80 -14.04
C GLY A 264 -12.83 -30.87 -12.97
N MET A 265 -12.08 -30.58 -11.91
CA MET A 265 -11.86 -31.47 -10.75
C MET A 265 -12.61 -31.02 -9.49
N GLY A 266 -13.49 -30.01 -9.60
CA GLY A 266 -14.35 -29.53 -8.52
C GLY A 266 -15.70 -30.27 -8.49
N SER A 267 -16.07 -30.77 -7.31
CA SER A 267 -17.44 -31.19 -6.98
C SER A 267 -18.41 -30.00 -7.19
N PRO A 268 -19.70 -30.21 -7.53
CA PRO A 268 -20.61 -29.10 -7.76
C PRO A 268 -20.64 -28.18 -6.53
N VAL A 269 -20.53 -26.88 -6.79
CA VAL A 269 -20.78 -25.75 -5.89
C VAL A 269 -21.76 -26.16 -4.79
N THR A 270 -21.43 -25.90 -3.53
CA THR A 270 -22.36 -26.04 -2.40
C THR A 270 -23.62 -25.24 -2.72
N GLN A 271 -24.60 -25.93 -3.28
CA GLN A 271 -25.94 -25.41 -3.45
C GLN A 271 -26.42 -25.05 -2.05
N PHE A 272 -26.84 -23.80 -1.83
CA PHE A 272 -27.53 -23.48 -0.59
C PHE A 272 -28.75 -24.38 -0.54
N LEU A 273 -28.75 -25.35 0.39
CA LEU A 273 -29.84 -26.28 0.53
C LEU A 273 -30.90 -25.64 1.42
N CYS A 274 -32.16 -25.75 1.03
CA CYS A 274 -33.26 -25.39 1.92
C CYS A 274 -33.17 -26.25 3.20
N SER A 275 -33.13 -25.60 4.36
CA SER A 275 -33.03 -26.29 5.66
C SER A 275 -34.26 -27.16 5.99
N GLN A 276 -35.37 -27.00 5.27
CA GLN A 276 -36.58 -27.78 5.46
C GLN A 276 -36.74 -28.93 4.46
N CYS A 277 -36.30 -28.78 3.21
CA CYS A 277 -36.53 -29.80 2.17
C CYS A 277 -35.27 -30.32 1.49
N GLY A 278 -34.08 -29.78 1.80
CA GLY A 278 -32.81 -30.23 1.25
C GLY A 278 -32.63 -29.97 -0.25
N LEU A 279 -33.55 -29.26 -0.90
CA LEU A 279 -33.46 -28.89 -2.31
C LEU A 279 -32.53 -27.69 -2.49
N SER A 280 -31.81 -27.69 -3.61
CA SER A 280 -30.98 -26.55 -4.05
C SER A 280 -31.82 -25.29 -4.21
N LEU A 281 -31.45 -24.23 -3.51
CA LEU A 281 -31.97 -22.89 -3.77
C LEU A 281 -31.41 -22.40 -5.11
N GLN A 282 -32.30 -22.14 -6.07
CA GLN A 282 -31.91 -21.52 -7.33
C GLN A 282 -31.88 -20.00 -7.15
N VAL A 283 -30.73 -19.39 -7.44
CA VAL A 283 -30.63 -17.92 -7.51
C VAL A 283 -31.33 -17.48 -8.80
N SER A 284 -32.52 -16.91 -8.70
CA SER A 284 -33.18 -16.27 -9.84
C SER A 284 -32.37 -15.02 -10.22
N ARG A 285 -31.72 -15.04 -11.38
CA ARG A 285 -31.17 -13.83 -11.99
C ARG A 285 -32.35 -12.91 -12.35
N ALA A 286 -32.42 -11.75 -11.69
CA ALA A 286 -33.26 -10.62 -12.12
C ALA A 286 -32.55 -9.84 -13.23
#